data_AF-A0A242LFL0-F1
#
_entry.id   AF-A0A242LFL0-F1
#
_cell.length_a   1.000
_cell.length_b   1.000
_cell.length_c   1.000
_cell.angle_alpha   90.00
_cell.angle_beta   90.00
_cell.angle_gamma   90.00
#
_symmetry.space_group_name_H-M   'P 1'
#
loop_
_entity.id
_entity.type
_entity.pdbx_description
1 polymer ?
#
loop_
_entity_poly.entity_id
_entity_poly.type
_entity_poly.pdbx_seq_one_letter_code
_entity_poly.pdbx_strand_id
1 'polypeptide(L)'
;MNGVKKILKIINQNKPLLAIFSVFLSSLLVVGSTYAWITYSDEKINLSQPNTKKLSAEIDEVFTPNLQWIPGKATEKKLLVNNNGQTPAIIRLSLYEYFAQFELDMTDGGGNGSPKIAANSSGTDIKIEAVSSWQKGRTYKIGPSKYYTASEVHKGNTKNPKTAYVYKGERIVEGLNYVTIQFNDREIYDEQNKPASGIKNYWYYSDGYFYYSEVLQPKEKTKQLIQSVTLDKGLPNKYKSSLYQLIPVMDAHDVTKSLLMDWKITTNSYVEKMYRGKVH
;
A
#
# COMPACT_ATOMS: atom_id res chain seq x y z
N MET A 1 -6.55 -4.79 -57.79
CA MET A 1 -5.64 -3.62 -57.67
C MET A 1 -6.33 -2.29 -57.30
N ASN A 2 -7.68 -2.22 -57.22
CA ASN A 2 -8.41 -0.96 -56.96
C ASN A 2 -8.74 -0.67 -55.48
N GLY A 3 -8.77 -1.68 -54.61
CA GLY A 3 -9.06 -1.49 -53.18
C GLY A 3 -7.93 -0.80 -52.41
N VAL A 4 -6.68 -1.17 -52.66
CA VAL A 4 -5.49 -0.65 -51.96
C VAL A 4 -5.27 0.84 -52.24
N LYS A 5 -5.44 1.28 -53.49
CA LYS A 5 -5.33 2.70 -53.87
C LYS A 5 -6.42 3.57 -53.22
N LYS A 6 -7.62 3.01 -53.01
CA LYS A 6 -8.73 3.71 -52.34
C LYS A 6 -8.45 3.90 -50.85
N ILE A 7 -7.89 2.89 -50.19
CA ILE A 7 -7.47 2.96 -48.78
C ILE A 7 -6.33 3.97 -48.59
N LEU A 8 -5.31 3.93 -49.44
CA LEU A 8 -4.18 4.87 -49.38
C LEU A 8 -4.62 6.34 -49.57
N LYS A 9 -5.62 6.60 -50.43
CA LYS A 9 -6.17 7.94 -50.63
C LYS A 9 -6.92 8.44 -49.39
N ILE A 10 -7.70 7.57 -48.74
CA ILE A 10 -8.42 7.90 -47.50
C ILE A 10 -7.44 8.19 -46.35
N ILE A 11 -6.39 7.37 -46.22
CA ILE A 11 -5.33 7.60 -45.22
C ILE A 11 -4.65 8.95 -45.47
N ASN A 12 -4.33 9.27 -46.73
CA ASN A 12 -3.66 10.52 -47.09
C ASN A 12 -4.52 11.77 -46.82
N GLN A 13 -5.84 11.68 -47.01
CA GLN A 13 -6.80 12.76 -46.75
C GLN A 13 -7.00 13.00 -45.23
N ASN A 14 -6.94 11.94 -44.43
CA ASN A 14 -7.17 12.01 -42.98
C ASN A 14 -5.88 12.05 -42.14
N LYS A 15 -4.72 12.27 -42.77
CA LYS A 15 -3.40 12.39 -42.12
C LYS A 15 -3.38 13.28 -40.87
N PRO A 16 -3.95 14.51 -40.87
CA PRO A 16 -3.92 15.34 -39.66
C PRO A 16 -4.76 14.75 -38.52
N LEU A 17 -5.87 14.08 -38.85
CA LEU A 17 -6.76 13.45 -37.87
C LEU A 17 -6.11 12.19 -37.25
N LEU A 18 -5.40 11.40 -38.07
CA LEU A 18 -4.59 10.27 -37.60
C LEU A 18 -3.40 10.70 -36.73
N ALA A 19 -2.76 11.83 -37.06
CA ALA A 19 -1.69 12.40 -36.25
C ALA A 19 -2.20 12.86 -34.88
N ILE A 20 -3.33 13.58 -34.84
CA ILE A 20 -3.98 14.00 -33.58
C ILE A 20 -4.40 12.79 -32.75
N PHE A 21 -4.95 11.76 -33.38
CA PHE A 21 -5.31 10.51 -32.70
C PHE A 21 -4.08 9.82 -32.09
N SER A 22 -2.93 9.81 -32.78
CA SER A 22 -1.70 9.24 -32.24
C SER A 22 -1.15 10.01 -31.04
N VAL A 23 -1.24 11.34 -31.05
CA VAL A 23 -0.81 12.19 -29.92
C VAL A 23 -1.74 11.98 -28.73
N PHE A 24 -3.05 11.92 -28.97
CA PHE A 24 -4.05 11.65 -27.94
C PHE A 24 -3.88 10.25 -27.34
N LEU A 25 -3.67 9.23 -28.17
CA LEU A 25 -3.41 7.85 -27.73
C LEU A 25 -2.09 7.74 -26.96
N SER A 26 -1.03 8.44 -27.40
CA SER A 26 0.25 8.50 -26.67
C SER A 26 0.08 9.19 -25.31
N SER A 27 -0.77 10.22 -25.21
CA SER A 27 -1.06 10.92 -23.95
C SER A 27 -1.86 10.01 -23.01
N LEU A 28 -2.83 9.26 -23.54
CA LEU A 28 -3.56 8.22 -22.79
C LEU A 28 -2.65 7.08 -22.31
N LEU A 29 -1.62 6.70 -23.08
CA LEU A 29 -0.64 5.68 -22.68
C LEU A 29 0.33 6.19 -21.61
N VAL A 30 0.72 7.48 -21.62
CA VAL A 30 1.51 8.09 -20.53
C VAL A 30 0.69 8.17 -19.23
N VAL A 31 -0.59 8.53 -19.34
CA VAL A 31 -1.50 8.50 -18.19
C VAL A 31 -1.78 7.05 -17.74
N GLY A 32 -1.98 6.11 -18.66
CA GLY A 32 -2.25 4.70 -18.37
C GLY A 32 -1.04 3.92 -17.83
N SER A 33 0.18 4.29 -18.20
CA SER A 33 1.42 3.65 -17.70
C SER A 33 1.82 4.08 -16.29
N THR A 34 1.26 5.19 -15.78
CA THR A 34 1.45 5.62 -14.38
C THR A 34 0.41 5.04 -13.42
N TYR A 35 -0.63 4.38 -13.93
CA TYR A 35 -1.50 3.50 -13.15
C TYR A 35 -1.00 2.06 -13.25
N ALA A 36 0.25 1.82 -12.84
CA ALA A 36 0.65 0.47 -12.43
C ALA A 36 -0.05 0.20 -11.10
N TRP A 37 -1.27 -0.34 -11.19
CA TRP A 37 -2.03 -0.86 -10.06
C TRP A 37 -1.14 -1.91 -9.38
N ILE A 38 -0.64 -1.62 -8.17
CA ILE A 38 -0.05 -2.65 -7.33
C ILE A 38 -1.23 -3.42 -6.76
N THR A 39 -1.79 -4.33 -7.56
CA THR A 39 -2.76 -5.29 -7.04
C THR A 39 -1.98 -6.32 -6.24
N TYR A 40 -1.84 -6.10 -4.94
CA TYR A 40 -1.38 -7.17 -4.04
C TYR A 40 -2.54 -8.15 -3.85
N SER A 41 -2.77 -8.99 -4.85
CA SER A 41 -3.68 -10.14 -4.75
C SER A 41 -2.99 -11.25 -3.97
N ASP A 42 -2.98 -11.16 -2.64
CA ASP A 42 -2.63 -12.32 -1.82
C ASP A 42 -3.88 -13.21 -1.72
N GLU A 43 -4.06 -14.09 -2.71
CA GLU A 43 -5.01 -15.19 -2.62
C GLU A 43 -4.49 -16.22 -1.61
N LYS A 44 -4.87 -16.10 -0.33
CA LYS A 44 -4.80 -17.26 0.57
C LYS A 44 -6.00 -18.17 0.28
N ILE A 45 -5.74 -19.19 -0.52
CA ILE A 45 -6.67 -20.27 -0.83
C ILE A 45 -6.93 -21.06 0.46
N ASN A 46 -8.16 -20.99 0.99
CA ASN A 46 -8.62 -21.95 1.99
C ASN A 46 -8.73 -23.32 1.29
N LEU A 47 -7.85 -24.25 1.66
CA LEU A 47 -7.92 -25.66 1.25
C LEU A 47 -9.06 -26.33 2.02
N SER A 48 -10.30 -26.16 1.57
CA SER A 48 -11.45 -26.94 2.06
C SER A 48 -12.46 -27.21 0.94
N GLN A 49 -12.26 -28.37 0.31
CA GLN A 49 -13.15 -29.07 -0.64
C GLN A 49 -13.47 -28.37 -1.98
N PRO A 50 -13.68 -29.13 -3.08
CA PRO A 50 -13.85 -28.59 -4.42
C PRO A 50 -15.26 -28.01 -4.60
N ASN A 51 -15.53 -26.87 -3.96
CA ASN A 51 -16.63 -26.00 -4.32
C ASN A 51 -16.15 -25.08 -5.44
N THR A 52 -16.91 -25.00 -6.54
CA THR A 52 -16.60 -24.21 -7.74
C THR A 52 -16.62 -22.68 -7.53
N LYS A 53 -16.91 -22.22 -6.31
CA LYS A 53 -16.94 -20.80 -5.94
C LYS A 53 -15.63 -20.40 -5.27
N LYS A 54 -14.98 -19.35 -5.80
CA LYS A 54 -13.71 -18.82 -5.27
C LYS A 54 -13.95 -17.73 -4.22
N LEU A 55 -13.33 -17.88 -3.06
CA LEU A 55 -13.08 -16.77 -2.13
C LEU A 55 -12.03 -15.86 -2.76
N SER A 56 -12.33 -14.59 -2.89
CA SER A 56 -11.37 -13.60 -3.37
C SER A 56 -11.73 -12.25 -2.77
N ALA A 57 -10.71 -11.57 -2.26
CA ALA A 57 -10.84 -10.20 -1.82
C ALA A 57 -9.61 -9.43 -2.29
N GLU A 58 -9.82 -8.17 -2.61
CA GLU A 58 -8.82 -7.33 -3.24
C GLU A 58 -8.71 -6.04 -2.47
N ILE A 59 -7.47 -5.67 -2.17
CA ILE A 59 -7.15 -4.35 -1.66
C ILE A 59 -7.35 -3.35 -2.82
N ASP A 60 -8.35 -2.50 -2.68
CA ASP A 60 -8.56 -1.34 -3.54
C ASP A 60 -7.74 -0.20 -2.91
N GLU A 61 -6.49 -0.08 -3.39
CA GLU A 61 -5.54 0.92 -2.95
C GLU A 61 -5.25 1.95 -4.05
N VAL A 62 -5.43 3.22 -3.72
CA VAL A 62 -4.88 4.32 -4.51
C VAL A 62 -3.72 4.90 -3.73
N PHE A 63 -2.49 4.52 -4.09
CA PHE A 63 -1.27 5.09 -3.54
C PHE A 63 -0.25 5.28 -4.66
N THR A 64 0.10 6.53 -4.95
CA THR A 64 1.25 6.85 -5.79
C THR A 64 2.42 7.20 -4.86
N PRO A 65 3.48 6.37 -4.78
CA PRO A 65 4.66 6.70 -3.99
C PRO A 65 5.28 7.99 -4.56
N ASN A 66 5.03 9.11 -3.91
CA ASN A 66 5.61 10.38 -4.34
C ASN A 66 7.12 10.35 -4.00
N LEU A 67 7.98 10.69 -4.96
CA LEU A 67 9.43 10.83 -4.72
C LEU A 67 9.78 12.26 -4.25
N GLN A 68 8.82 13.18 -4.37
CA GLN A 68 8.91 14.59 -3.99
C GLN A 68 7.77 14.92 -3.02
N TRP A 69 7.76 14.27 -1.86
CA TRP A 69 6.83 14.64 -0.80
C TRP A 69 7.03 16.11 -0.47
N ILE A 70 5.97 16.89 -0.61
CA ILE A 70 5.95 18.28 -0.15
C ILE A 70 5.60 18.22 1.34
N PRO A 71 6.50 18.64 2.25
CA PRO A 71 6.21 18.62 3.68
C PRO A 71 4.92 19.36 4.01
N GLY A 72 4.07 18.73 4.82
CA GLY A 72 2.74 19.22 5.20
C GLY A 72 1.65 19.05 4.14
N LYS A 73 1.96 18.51 2.95
CA LYS A 73 0.95 18.17 1.95
C LYS A 73 0.55 16.70 2.09
N ALA A 74 -0.75 16.46 2.20
CA ALA A 74 -1.28 15.10 2.18
C ALA A 74 -1.09 14.47 0.80
N THR A 75 -0.52 13.27 0.77
CA THR A 75 -0.50 12.38 -0.38
C THR A 75 -1.67 11.42 -0.26
N GLU A 76 -2.49 11.33 -1.30
CA GLU A 76 -3.66 10.45 -1.30
C GLU A 76 -3.21 8.99 -1.12
N LYS A 77 -3.78 8.33 -0.11
CA LYS A 77 -3.62 6.91 0.17
C LYS A 77 -4.98 6.37 0.61
N LYS A 78 -5.82 6.01 -0.36
CA LYS A 78 -7.11 5.39 -0.06
C LYS A 78 -6.90 3.89 0.06
N LEU A 79 -7.29 3.33 1.20
CA LEU A 79 -7.22 1.89 1.44
C LEU A 79 -8.59 1.37 1.84
N LEU A 80 -9.19 0.51 1.02
CA LEU A 80 -10.39 -0.26 1.35
C LEU A 80 -10.26 -1.66 0.75
N VAL A 81 -11.16 -2.56 1.14
CA VAL A 81 -11.19 -3.92 0.60
C VAL A 81 -12.51 -4.17 -0.12
N ASN A 82 -12.40 -4.81 -1.28
CA ASN A 82 -13.53 -5.27 -2.09
C ASN A 82 -13.59 -6.80 -2.08
N ASN A 83 -14.77 -7.38 -1.85
CA ASN A 83 -14.99 -8.81 -2.11
C ASN A 83 -15.34 -8.99 -3.59
N ASN A 84 -14.34 -9.29 -4.42
CA ASN A 84 -14.50 -9.59 -5.85
C ASN A 84 -14.78 -11.09 -6.11
N GLY A 85 -14.82 -11.91 -5.06
CA GLY A 85 -15.12 -13.34 -5.10
C GLY A 85 -16.61 -13.66 -5.27
N GLN A 86 -16.93 -14.94 -5.11
CA GLN A 86 -18.28 -15.48 -5.25
C GLN A 86 -18.87 -15.98 -3.92
N THR A 87 -18.10 -15.87 -2.84
CA THR A 87 -18.46 -16.32 -1.49
C THR A 87 -18.34 -15.16 -0.50
N PRO A 88 -19.11 -15.18 0.60
CA PRO A 88 -18.94 -14.21 1.67
C PRO A 88 -17.55 -14.32 2.30
N ALA A 89 -16.95 -13.18 2.66
CA ALA A 89 -15.60 -13.10 3.19
C ALA A 89 -15.57 -12.31 4.51
N ILE A 90 -14.80 -12.81 5.48
CA ILE A 90 -14.38 -12.08 6.67
C ILE A 90 -12.93 -11.66 6.44
N ILE A 91 -12.60 -10.41 6.77
CA ILE A 91 -11.32 -9.81 6.37
C ILE A 91 -10.63 -9.13 7.54
N ARG A 92 -9.31 -9.26 7.57
CA ARG A 92 -8.42 -8.45 8.40
C ARG A 92 -7.23 -7.92 7.60
N LEU A 93 -6.70 -6.78 8.02
CA LEU A 93 -5.53 -6.14 7.42
C LEU A 93 -4.42 -5.94 8.46
N SER A 94 -3.18 -6.14 8.06
CA SER A 94 -2.00 -5.60 8.74
C SER A 94 -1.30 -4.61 7.83
N LEU A 95 -0.62 -3.62 8.40
CA LEU A 95 0.14 -2.63 7.64
C LEU A 95 1.62 -2.75 8.00
N TYR A 96 2.51 -2.65 7.01
CA TYR A 96 3.95 -2.76 7.22
C TYR A 96 4.66 -1.54 6.63
N GLU A 97 5.48 -0.88 7.45
CA GLU A 97 6.26 0.28 7.06
C GLU A 97 7.64 -0.14 6.54
N TYR A 98 8.07 0.51 5.47
CA TYR A 98 9.40 0.37 4.89
C TYR A 98 9.98 1.76 4.77
N PHE A 99 11.22 1.93 5.23
CA PHE A 99 11.89 3.22 5.26
C PHE A 99 13.35 3.06 4.86
N ALA A 100 13.84 3.95 4.01
CA ALA A 100 15.26 4.02 3.68
C ALA A 100 15.71 5.48 3.75
N GLN A 101 16.73 5.73 4.57
CA GLN A 101 17.42 7.02 4.62
C GLN A 101 18.80 6.90 3.98
N PHE A 102 19.33 8.04 3.55
CA PHE A 102 20.55 8.11 2.75
C PHE A 102 21.71 8.71 3.53
N GLU A 103 22.93 8.44 3.09
CA GLU A 103 24.12 9.11 3.59
C GLU A 103 24.00 10.61 3.40
N LEU A 104 24.45 11.38 4.39
CA LEU A 104 24.46 12.83 4.35
C LEU A 104 25.85 13.34 3.98
N ASP A 105 25.90 14.45 3.27
CA ASP A 105 27.13 15.16 3.04
C ASP A 105 27.52 15.97 4.28
N MET A 106 28.52 15.49 5.02
CA MET A 106 28.98 16.11 6.28
C MET A 106 30.16 17.07 6.08
N THR A 107 30.45 17.47 4.83
CA THR A 107 31.65 18.27 4.49
C THR A 107 31.68 19.65 5.17
N ASP A 108 30.52 20.18 5.59
CA ASP A 108 30.41 21.45 6.32
C ASP A 108 30.58 21.31 7.86
N GLY A 109 30.75 20.09 8.38
CA GLY A 109 30.89 19.81 9.81
C GLY A 109 29.63 20.08 10.66
N GLY A 110 28.51 20.45 10.04
CA GLY A 110 27.31 20.96 10.72
C GLY A 110 26.13 19.98 10.80
N GLY A 111 26.20 18.81 10.15
CA GLY A 111 25.14 17.79 10.21
C GLY A 111 23.82 18.17 9.54
N ASN A 112 23.79 19.31 8.84
CA ASN A 112 22.62 19.86 8.15
C ASN A 112 22.61 19.54 6.64
N GLY A 113 23.55 18.70 6.20
CA GLY A 113 23.83 18.42 4.80
C GLY A 113 22.69 17.77 4.03
N SER A 114 22.67 18.06 2.73
CA SER A 114 21.84 17.32 1.77
C SER A 114 22.34 15.87 1.66
N PRO A 115 21.54 14.94 1.11
CA PRO A 115 22.01 13.59 0.83
C PRO A 115 23.28 13.61 -0.04
N LYS A 116 24.27 12.82 0.35
CA LYS A 116 25.55 12.68 -0.34
C LYS A 116 25.34 12.02 -1.70
N ILE A 117 25.87 12.66 -2.74
CA ILE A 117 25.80 12.16 -4.12
C ILE A 117 27.02 11.28 -4.40
N ALA A 118 26.76 10.03 -4.77
CA ALA A 118 27.75 9.11 -5.32
C ALA A 118 27.70 9.09 -6.85
N ALA A 119 28.87 8.93 -7.48
CA ALA A 119 28.98 8.84 -8.95
C ALA A 119 28.71 7.43 -9.50
N ASN A 120 28.89 6.40 -8.66
CA ASN A 120 28.85 5.00 -9.06
C ASN A 120 27.68 4.27 -8.41
N SER A 121 27.13 3.30 -9.14
CA SER A 121 26.17 2.34 -8.62
C SER A 121 26.89 1.31 -7.72
N SER A 122 26.18 0.79 -6.74
CA SER A 122 26.53 -0.39 -5.94
C SER A 122 26.40 -1.72 -6.69
N GLY A 123 25.98 -1.70 -7.96
CA GLY A 123 25.71 -2.89 -8.80
C GLY A 123 24.31 -3.48 -8.59
N THR A 124 23.76 -3.36 -7.37
CA THR A 124 22.37 -3.71 -7.07
C THR A 124 21.63 -2.50 -6.50
N ASP A 125 21.07 -1.67 -7.37
CA ASP A 125 20.40 -0.45 -6.97
C ASP A 125 19.04 -0.70 -6.29
N ILE A 126 18.68 0.20 -5.38
CA ILE A 126 17.34 0.32 -4.80
C ILE A 126 16.36 0.73 -5.89
N LYS A 127 15.24 0.02 -5.93
CA LYS A 127 14.05 0.34 -6.74
C LYS A 127 12.91 0.67 -5.79
N ILE A 128 12.22 1.79 -6.01
CA ILE A 128 11.15 2.23 -5.10
C ILE A 128 10.03 1.19 -5.09
N GLU A 129 9.65 0.67 -6.25
CA GLU A 129 8.59 -0.32 -6.45
C GLU A 129 8.90 -1.71 -5.87
N ALA A 130 10.16 -1.99 -5.52
CA ALA A 130 10.57 -3.30 -5.02
C ALA A 130 11.28 -3.18 -3.67
N VAL A 131 10.53 -3.18 -2.57
CA VAL A 131 11.08 -3.11 -1.19
C VAL A 131 12.05 -4.23 -0.83
N SER A 132 12.01 -5.35 -1.58
CA SER A 132 13.02 -6.41 -1.47
C SER A 132 14.43 -5.90 -1.82
N SER A 133 14.54 -4.91 -2.71
CA SER A 133 15.81 -4.29 -3.11
C SER A 133 16.40 -3.34 -2.06
N TRP A 134 15.60 -2.90 -1.08
CA TRP A 134 16.03 -1.93 -0.08
C TRP A 134 16.98 -2.62 0.90
N GLN A 135 18.22 -2.14 0.95
CA GLN A 135 19.27 -2.65 1.83
C GLN A 135 20.30 -1.55 2.10
N LYS A 136 20.83 -1.50 3.32
CA LYS A 136 21.93 -0.60 3.69
C LYS A 136 23.14 -0.81 2.76
N GLY A 137 23.76 0.28 2.33
CA GLY A 137 24.89 0.31 1.40
C GLY A 137 24.52 0.24 -0.09
N ARG A 138 23.26 -0.06 -0.43
CA ARG A 138 22.80 0.00 -1.82
C ARG A 138 22.51 1.43 -2.25
N THR A 139 22.64 1.66 -3.55
CA THR A 139 22.47 2.97 -4.17
C THR A 139 21.07 3.15 -4.76
N TYR A 140 20.48 4.32 -4.63
CA TYR A 140 19.25 4.75 -5.30
C TYR A 140 19.61 5.74 -6.40
N LYS A 141 19.26 5.43 -7.66
CA LYS A 141 19.59 6.26 -8.82
C LYS A 141 18.68 7.48 -8.90
N ILE A 142 19.27 8.67 -8.90
CA ILE A 142 18.54 9.95 -9.01
C ILE A 142 18.77 10.66 -10.34
N GLY A 143 19.75 10.21 -11.12
CA GLY A 143 20.06 10.77 -12.44
C GLY A 143 21.22 10.05 -13.14
N PRO A 144 21.64 10.54 -14.31
CA PRO A 144 22.82 10.04 -14.99
C PRO A 144 24.05 10.16 -14.08
N SER A 145 24.67 9.02 -13.76
CA SER A 145 25.84 8.93 -12.86
C SER A 145 25.67 9.65 -11.51
N LYS A 146 24.45 9.68 -10.98
CA LYS A 146 24.14 10.26 -9.67
C LYS A 146 23.28 9.31 -8.86
N TYR A 147 23.74 9.01 -7.66
CA TYR A 147 23.12 8.05 -6.75
C TYR A 147 23.13 8.58 -5.31
N TYR A 148 22.17 8.14 -4.50
CA TYR A 148 22.24 8.22 -3.04
C TYR A 148 22.55 6.85 -2.47
N THR A 149 23.46 6.76 -1.50
CA THR A 149 23.76 5.49 -0.81
C THR A 149 22.90 5.37 0.45
N ALA A 150 22.20 4.25 0.62
CA ALA A 150 21.34 4.03 1.79
C ALA A 150 22.18 3.81 3.06
N SER A 151 22.02 4.69 4.05
CA SER A 151 22.74 4.64 5.33
C SER A 151 22.03 3.76 6.36
N GLU A 152 20.69 3.71 6.31
CA GLU A 152 19.84 2.86 7.13
C GLU A 152 18.59 2.46 6.35
N VAL A 153 18.14 1.23 6.58
CA VAL A 153 16.93 0.68 5.99
C VAL A 153 16.14 -0.06 7.06
N HIS A 154 14.90 0.35 7.26
CA HIS A 154 13.91 -0.39 8.01
C HIS A 154 12.97 -1.14 7.06
N LYS A 155 12.70 -2.41 7.38
CA LYS A 155 11.79 -3.27 6.62
C LYS A 155 10.83 -3.94 7.59
N GLY A 156 9.54 -3.64 7.47
CA GLY A 156 8.50 -4.46 8.08
C GLY A 156 8.63 -5.91 7.62
N ASN A 157 8.35 -6.86 8.51
CA ASN A 157 8.39 -8.28 8.18
C ASN A 157 6.95 -8.79 8.01
N THR A 158 6.50 -8.88 6.76
CA THR A 158 5.13 -9.31 6.42
C THR A 158 4.81 -10.75 6.86
N LYS A 159 5.82 -11.55 7.20
CA LYS A 159 5.66 -12.91 7.75
C LYS A 159 5.55 -12.93 9.27
N ASN A 160 5.84 -11.81 9.94
CA ASN A 160 5.76 -11.67 11.38
C ASN A 160 4.81 -10.52 11.76
N PRO A 161 3.55 -10.83 12.10
CA PRO A 161 2.53 -9.84 12.47
C PRO A 161 2.92 -8.93 13.63
N LYS A 162 3.83 -9.36 14.51
CA LYS A 162 4.34 -8.53 15.61
C LYS A 162 5.16 -7.33 15.14
N THR A 163 5.57 -7.31 13.87
CA THR A 163 6.28 -6.19 13.25
C THR A 163 5.36 -5.31 12.42
N ALA A 164 4.06 -5.62 12.38
CA ALA A 164 3.08 -4.76 11.76
C ALA A 164 2.98 -3.42 12.53
N TYR A 165 2.52 -2.39 11.81
CA TYR A 165 2.21 -1.09 12.36
C TYR A 165 1.26 -1.18 13.55
N VAL A 166 1.57 -0.42 14.60
CA VAL A 166 0.75 -0.33 15.79
C VAL A 166 -0.14 0.91 15.72
N TYR A 167 -1.46 0.70 15.62
CA TYR A 167 -2.42 1.81 15.56
C TYR A 167 -2.37 2.63 16.85
N LYS A 168 -2.12 3.95 16.71
CA LYS A 168 -1.87 4.89 17.82
C LYS A 168 -0.73 4.47 18.75
N GLY A 169 0.13 3.55 18.31
CA GLY A 169 1.31 3.12 19.05
C GLY A 169 2.55 3.93 18.70
N GLU A 170 3.61 3.69 19.46
CA GLU A 170 4.93 4.27 19.20
C GLU A 170 5.62 3.56 18.04
N ARG A 171 6.41 4.32 17.27
CA ARG A 171 7.30 3.77 16.25
C ARG A 171 8.73 3.73 16.76
N ILE A 172 9.41 2.62 16.48
CA ILE A 172 10.80 2.40 16.90
C ILE A 172 11.79 3.17 16.01
N VAL A 173 11.43 3.41 14.74
CA VAL A 173 12.27 4.12 13.78
C VAL A 173 11.97 5.61 13.85
N GLU A 174 12.94 6.41 14.30
CA GLU A 174 12.80 7.86 14.50
C GLU A 174 12.28 8.57 13.24
N GLY A 175 12.81 8.22 12.06
CA GLY A 175 12.39 8.84 10.80
C GLY A 175 10.91 8.64 10.46
N LEU A 176 10.31 7.54 10.93
CA LEU A 176 8.88 7.27 10.71
C LEU A 176 7.97 8.13 11.60
N ASN A 177 8.47 8.73 12.68
CA ASN A 177 7.69 9.64 13.52
C ASN A 177 7.25 10.90 12.76
N TYR A 178 7.93 11.24 11.66
CA TYR A 178 7.57 12.35 10.78
C TYR A 178 6.61 11.95 9.66
N VAL A 179 6.13 10.71 9.65
CA VAL A 179 5.14 10.22 8.67
C VAL A 179 3.82 9.98 9.39
N THR A 180 2.81 10.77 9.06
CA THR A 180 1.46 10.63 9.62
C THR A 180 0.59 9.84 8.66
N ILE A 181 0.10 8.69 9.11
CA ILE A 181 -0.94 7.92 8.40
C ILE A 181 -2.29 8.43 8.89
N GLN A 182 -3.06 9.06 8.01
CA GLN A 182 -4.39 9.55 8.34
C GLN A 182 -5.40 8.41 8.18
N PHE A 183 -5.80 7.83 9.30
CA PHE A 183 -6.85 6.83 9.34
C PHE A 183 -8.23 7.47 9.33
N ASN A 184 -9.25 6.68 8.95
CA ASN A 184 -10.64 7.06 9.13
C ASN A 184 -11.10 6.79 10.58
N ASP A 185 -10.53 7.52 11.54
CA ASP A 185 -10.61 7.21 12.98
C ASP A 185 -12.03 7.08 13.55
N ARG A 186 -13.04 7.70 12.92
CA ARG A 186 -14.44 7.60 13.33
C ARG A 186 -15.02 6.19 13.18
N GLU A 187 -14.42 5.39 12.30
CA GLU A 187 -14.84 4.02 11.98
C GLU A 187 -13.86 2.99 12.55
N ILE A 188 -12.93 3.40 13.42
CA ILE A 188 -11.94 2.51 14.04
C ILE A 188 -12.15 2.48 15.55
N TYR A 189 -12.31 1.25 16.05
CA TYR A 189 -12.45 0.94 17.46
C TYR A 189 -11.28 0.07 17.90
N ASP A 190 -11.03 0.04 19.20
CA ASP A 190 -9.96 -0.73 19.82
C ASP A 190 -10.37 -1.17 21.24
N GLU A 191 -9.43 -1.75 21.99
CA GLU A 191 -9.70 -2.25 23.33
C GLU A 191 -10.15 -1.14 24.29
N GLN A 192 -9.64 0.08 24.12
CA GLN A 192 -9.91 1.25 24.95
C GLN A 192 -11.20 1.98 24.55
N ASN A 193 -11.56 1.93 23.27
CA ASN A 193 -12.76 2.52 22.71
C ASN A 193 -13.53 1.48 21.91
N LYS A 194 -14.34 0.66 22.61
CA LYS A 194 -15.19 -0.37 21.99
C LYS A 194 -16.46 0.26 21.41
N PRO A 195 -17.01 -0.28 20.31
CA PRO A 195 -18.23 0.26 19.71
C PRO A 195 -19.45 -0.06 20.58
N ALA A 196 -20.42 0.85 20.57
CA ALA A 196 -21.72 0.63 21.21
C ALA A 196 -22.48 -0.53 20.53
N SER A 197 -23.43 -1.13 21.25
CA SER A 197 -24.27 -2.19 20.69
C SER A 197 -25.03 -1.71 19.45
N GLY A 198 -25.07 -2.54 18.41
CA GLY A 198 -25.78 -2.26 17.16
C GLY A 198 -24.98 -1.46 16.12
N ILE A 199 -23.79 -0.93 16.47
CA ILE A 199 -22.87 -0.33 15.49
C ILE A 199 -22.36 -1.42 14.54
N LYS A 200 -22.29 -1.09 13.25
CA LYS A 200 -21.89 -1.98 12.14
C LYS A 200 -20.96 -1.23 11.18
N ASN A 201 -20.30 -1.98 10.31
CA ASN A 201 -19.42 -1.47 9.25
C ASN A 201 -18.25 -0.65 9.80
N TYR A 202 -17.50 -1.22 10.74
CA TYR A 202 -16.35 -0.58 11.35
C TYR A 202 -15.12 -1.48 11.28
N TRP A 203 -13.95 -0.92 11.59
CA TRP A 203 -12.72 -1.64 11.82
C TRP A 203 -12.43 -1.75 13.31
N TYR A 204 -12.03 -2.93 13.78
CA TYR A 204 -11.54 -3.14 15.14
C TYR A 204 -10.05 -3.43 15.11
N TYR A 205 -9.24 -2.61 15.75
CA TYR A 205 -7.80 -2.83 15.86
C TYR A 205 -7.48 -3.71 17.07
N SER A 206 -6.77 -4.81 16.84
CA SER A 206 -6.27 -5.71 17.89
C SER A 206 -5.10 -6.55 17.37
N ASP A 207 -4.06 -6.71 18.20
CA ASP A 207 -2.93 -7.62 17.97
C ASP A 207 -2.23 -7.45 16.60
N GLY A 208 -2.08 -6.21 16.12
CA GLY A 208 -1.41 -5.92 14.83
C GLY A 208 -2.33 -6.03 13.61
N TYR A 209 -3.63 -6.21 13.82
CA TYR A 209 -4.62 -6.36 12.77
C TYR A 209 -5.77 -5.37 12.91
N PHE A 210 -6.26 -4.87 11.78
CA PHE A 210 -7.56 -4.22 11.63
C PHE A 210 -8.56 -5.26 11.14
N TYR A 211 -9.47 -5.69 11.99
CA TYR A 211 -10.54 -6.64 11.69
C TYR A 211 -11.77 -5.89 11.18
N TYR A 212 -12.31 -6.25 10.02
CA TYR A 212 -13.56 -5.66 9.55
C TYR A 212 -14.74 -6.29 10.27
N SER A 213 -15.67 -5.49 10.78
CA SER A 213 -16.73 -5.98 11.63
C SER A 213 -17.69 -6.92 10.91
N GLU A 214 -17.99 -6.66 9.63
CA GLU A 214 -19.01 -7.40 8.87
C GLU A 214 -18.46 -8.51 7.98
N VAL A 215 -19.34 -9.46 7.67
CA VAL A 215 -19.12 -10.40 6.57
C VAL A 215 -19.39 -9.66 5.27
N LEU A 216 -18.37 -9.50 4.43
CA LEU A 216 -18.50 -8.89 3.11
C LEU A 216 -19.15 -9.89 2.17
N GLN A 217 -20.35 -9.59 1.68
CA GLN A 217 -20.97 -10.33 0.60
C GLN A 217 -20.23 -10.08 -0.73
N PRO A 218 -20.39 -10.96 -1.74
CA PRO A 218 -19.85 -10.69 -3.07
C PRO A 218 -20.23 -9.29 -3.58
N LYS A 219 -19.24 -8.54 -4.07
CA LYS A 219 -19.32 -7.15 -4.56
C LYS A 219 -19.46 -6.07 -3.48
N GLU A 220 -19.47 -6.43 -2.20
CA GLU A 220 -19.44 -5.44 -1.12
C GLU A 220 -18.03 -4.92 -0.86
N LYS A 221 -17.99 -3.69 -0.33
CA LYS A 221 -16.75 -2.99 0.05
C LYS A 221 -16.77 -2.66 1.52
N THR A 222 -15.59 -2.65 2.13
CA THR A 222 -15.41 -2.16 3.50
C THR A 222 -15.57 -0.64 3.56
N LYS A 223 -15.72 -0.11 4.77
CA LYS A 223 -15.34 1.28 5.01
C LYS A 223 -13.87 1.49 4.71
N GLN A 224 -13.54 2.68 4.23
CA GLN A 224 -12.16 3.09 3.99
C GLN A 224 -11.40 3.14 5.31
N LEU A 225 -10.24 2.47 5.36
CA LEU A 225 -9.36 2.40 6.53
C LEU A 225 -8.38 3.59 6.58
N ILE A 226 -7.71 3.89 5.47
CA ILE A 226 -6.72 4.97 5.34
C ILE A 226 -7.23 6.01 4.35
N GLN A 227 -7.03 7.29 4.65
CA GLN A 227 -7.41 8.42 3.82
C GLN A 227 -6.22 9.02 3.08
N SER A 228 -5.11 9.22 3.79
CA SER A 228 -3.91 9.83 3.24
C SER A 228 -2.70 9.49 4.10
N VAL A 229 -1.53 9.82 3.55
CA VAL A 229 -0.30 9.86 4.32
C VAL A 229 0.32 11.24 4.13
N THR A 230 0.83 11.82 5.21
CA THR A 230 1.44 13.16 5.20
C THR A 230 2.84 13.09 5.80
N LEU A 231 3.77 13.84 5.20
CA LEU A 231 5.10 14.06 5.75
C LEU A 231 5.08 15.33 6.60
N ASP A 232 5.62 15.30 7.80
CA ASP A 232 5.65 16.43 8.72
C ASP A 232 6.44 17.63 8.14
N LYS A 233 5.96 18.85 8.40
CA LYS A 233 6.64 20.10 8.02
C LYS A 233 7.96 20.30 8.76
N GLY A 234 8.07 19.78 9.98
CA GLY A 234 9.25 19.83 10.84
C GLY A 234 10.27 18.73 10.56
N LEU A 235 10.16 18.01 9.43
CA LEU A 235 11.10 16.95 9.06
C LEU A 235 12.56 17.46 9.07
N PRO A 236 13.44 16.90 9.91
CA PRO A 236 14.85 17.24 9.93
C PRO A 236 15.53 17.03 8.57
N ASN A 237 16.53 17.86 8.25
CA ASN A 237 17.29 17.74 7.01
C ASN A 237 17.89 16.34 6.80
N LYS A 238 18.26 15.63 7.87
CA LYS A 238 18.78 14.25 7.82
C LYS A 238 17.86 13.24 7.14
N TYR A 239 16.55 13.50 7.10
CA TYR A 239 15.57 12.61 6.48
C TYR A 239 15.10 13.10 5.10
N LYS A 240 15.63 14.20 4.58
CA LYS A 240 15.31 14.67 3.22
C LYS A 240 15.65 13.58 2.21
N SER A 241 14.78 13.46 1.20
CA SER A 241 14.86 12.45 0.14
C SER A 241 14.73 10.99 0.60
N SER A 242 14.49 10.70 1.89
CA SER A 242 14.23 9.34 2.35
C SER A 242 13.07 8.70 1.58
N LEU A 243 13.14 7.38 1.39
CA LEU A 243 12.06 6.62 0.78
C LEU A 243 11.16 6.04 1.87
N TYR A 244 9.85 6.07 1.61
CA TYR A 244 8.85 5.48 2.48
C TYR A 244 7.84 4.68 1.66
N GLN A 245 7.49 3.49 2.16
CA GLN A 245 6.34 2.73 1.70
C GLN A 245 5.54 2.17 2.87
N LEU A 246 4.22 2.19 2.71
CA LEU A 246 3.27 1.52 3.59
C LEU A 246 2.60 0.42 2.79
N ILE A 247 2.88 -0.83 3.12
CA ILE A 247 2.35 -2.00 2.42
C ILE A 247 1.24 -2.64 3.27
N PRO A 248 -0.02 -2.62 2.81
CA PRO A 248 -1.09 -3.42 3.41
C PRO A 248 -0.93 -4.90 3.05
N VAL A 249 -1.19 -5.77 4.02
CA VAL A 249 -1.30 -7.22 3.83
C VAL A 249 -2.66 -7.64 4.34
N MET A 250 -3.40 -8.37 3.52
CA MET A 250 -4.75 -8.82 3.80
C MET A 250 -4.77 -10.33 4.06
N ASP A 251 -5.51 -10.73 5.08
CA ASP A 251 -6.02 -12.10 5.18
C ASP A 251 -7.54 -12.05 4.99
N ALA A 252 -8.05 -12.91 4.10
CA ALA A 252 -9.48 -13.16 3.95
C ALA A 252 -9.77 -14.61 4.34
N HIS A 253 -10.94 -14.83 4.93
CA HIS A 253 -11.40 -16.16 5.33
C HIS A 253 -12.88 -16.28 5.01
N ASP A 254 -13.34 -17.49 4.70
CA ASP A 254 -14.77 -17.77 4.60
C ASP A 254 -15.46 -17.67 5.98
N VAL A 255 -16.77 -17.90 5.98
CA VAL A 255 -17.62 -17.85 7.19
C VAL A 255 -17.65 -19.17 7.96
N THR A 256 -16.65 -20.04 7.82
CA THR A 256 -16.60 -21.29 8.60
C THR A 256 -16.04 -21.06 10.00
N LYS A 257 -16.41 -21.92 10.94
CA LYS A 257 -15.91 -21.87 12.33
C LYS A 257 -14.39 -22.02 12.46
N SER A 258 -13.68 -22.57 11.46
CA SER A 258 -12.23 -22.72 11.51
C SER A 258 -11.51 -21.38 11.61
N LEU A 259 -12.14 -20.30 11.13
CA LEU A 259 -11.62 -18.93 11.19
C LEU A 259 -11.00 -18.58 12.54
N LEU A 260 -11.69 -18.89 13.65
CA LEU A 260 -11.23 -18.53 15.00
C LEU A 260 -9.90 -19.22 15.35
N MET A 261 -9.74 -20.47 14.91
CA MET A 261 -8.54 -21.26 15.11
C MET A 261 -7.43 -20.85 14.13
N ASP A 262 -7.76 -20.70 12.85
CA ASP A 262 -6.80 -20.40 11.77
C ASP A 262 -6.15 -19.03 11.98
N TRP A 263 -6.95 -18.05 12.42
CA TRP A 263 -6.47 -16.72 12.78
C TRP A 263 -5.93 -16.61 14.20
N LYS A 264 -5.99 -17.71 14.97
CA LYS A 264 -5.55 -17.78 16.37
C LYS A 264 -6.17 -16.66 17.22
N ILE A 265 -7.46 -16.41 17.02
CA ILE A 265 -8.19 -15.36 17.76
C ILE A 265 -8.24 -15.76 19.24
N THR A 266 -7.80 -14.83 20.08
CA THR A 266 -7.77 -15.01 21.54
C THR A 266 -9.16 -15.28 22.09
N THR A 267 -9.31 -16.35 22.88
CA THR A 267 -10.58 -16.69 23.55
C THR A 267 -11.03 -15.59 24.50
N ASN A 268 -12.34 -15.33 24.54
CA ASN A 268 -13.01 -14.27 25.28
C ASN A 268 -12.68 -12.84 24.83
N SER A 269 -11.87 -12.66 23.78
CA SER A 269 -11.59 -11.35 23.19
C SER A 269 -12.83 -10.73 22.56
N TYR A 270 -12.77 -9.42 22.32
CA TYR A 270 -13.82 -8.72 21.58
C TYR A 270 -13.96 -9.28 20.16
N VAL A 271 -12.84 -9.55 19.47
CA VAL A 271 -12.81 -10.10 18.10
C VAL A 271 -13.52 -11.45 18.02
N GLU A 272 -13.32 -12.32 19.01
CA GLU A 272 -14.01 -13.61 19.07
C GLU A 272 -15.53 -13.42 19.18
N LYS A 273 -15.99 -12.54 20.10
CA LYS A 273 -17.42 -12.23 20.27
C LYS A 273 -18.02 -11.63 19.00
N MET A 274 -17.26 -10.78 18.30
CA MET A 274 -17.66 -10.13 17.06
C MET A 274 -17.93 -11.14 15.93
N TYR A 275 -17.12 -12.20 15.82
CA TYR A 275 -17.26 -13.21 14.76
C TYR A 275 -18.01 -14.47 15.14
N ARG A 276 -18.14 -14.81 16.43
CA ARG A 276 -18.77 -16.08 16.88
C ARG A 276 -20.15 -16.31 16.28
N GLY A 277 -20.97 -15.27 16.19
CA GLY A 277 -22.31 -15.36 15.60
C GLY A 277 -22.37 -15.26 14.07
N LYS A 278 -21.23 -15.01 13.41
CA LYS A 278 -21.11 -14.80 11.96
C LYS A 278 -20.53 -16.02 11.24
N VAL A 279 -19.91 -16.93 11.98
CA VAL A 279 -19.34 -18.17 11.47
C VAL A 279 -20.26 -19.38 11.71
N HIS A 280 -20.30 -20.33 10.78
CA HIS A 280 -21.12 -21.55 10.89
C HIS A 280 -20.36 -22.84 10.60
#